data_AF-A0A2G9TCR6-F1
#
_entry.id   AF-A0A2G9TCR6-F1
#
_cell.length_a   1.000
_cell.length_b   1.000
_cell.length_c   1.000
_cell.angle_alpha   90.00
_cell.angle_beta   90.00
_cell.angle_gamma   90.00
#
_symmetry.space_group_name_H-M   'P 1'
#
loop_
_entity.id
_entity.type
_entity.pdbx_description
1 polymer ?
#
loop_
_entity_poly.entity_id
_entity_poly.type
_entity_poly.pdbx_seq_one_letter_code
_entity_poly.pdbx_strand_id
1 'polypeptide(L)'
;LQLFKISFSLQCVLILAAFAAIVTALTAATRSIVIPWVLCISFILKGTELLPFTMENHTFYREFNVYLYGAIKILNFALYLCNNKEKKYSDVWMDHLVYMTYLPYAMTLIVLFEDFTSQLQRRLTRATTDCIDLR
;
A
#
# COMPACT_ATOMS: atom_id res chain seq x y z
N LEU A 1 6.95 7.01 19.56
CA LEU A 1 5.50 6.91 19.88
C LEU A 1 4.70 8.23 19.71
N GLN A 2 5.34 9.39 19.47
CA GLN A 2 4.61 10.67 19.30
C GLN A 2 4.27 11.05 17.84
N LEU A 3 4.61 10.22 16.85
CA LEU A 3 4.35 10.50 15.43
C LEU A 3 3.03 9.93 14.88
N PHE A 4 2.25 9.21 15.69
CA PHE A 4 0.94 8.66 15.30
C PHE A 4 -0.23 9.64 15.58
N LYS A 5 0.07 10.89 15.94
CA LYS A 5 -0.92 11.96 16.13
C LYS A 5 -1.01 12.85 14.89
N ILE A 6 -0.91 12.25 13.71
CA ILE A 6 -1.48 12.84 12.50
C ILE A 6 -2.96 12.53 12.62
N SER A 7 -3.83 13.53 12.59
CA SER A 7 -5.29 13.39 12.60
C SER A 7 -5.80 12.65 11.36
N PHE A 8 -5.38 11.41 11.15
CA PHE A 8 -6.04 10.49 10.25
C PHE A 8 -7.39 10.18 10.88
N SER A 9 -8.46 10.42 10.12
CA SER A 9 -9.74 9.83 10.48
C SER A 9 -9.52 8.32 10.57
N LEU A 10 -9.61 7.76 11.77
CA LEU A 10 -9.46 6.32 12.04
C LEU A 10 -10.34 5.50 11.09
N GLN A 11 -11.49 6.06 10.71
CA GLN A 11 -12.41 5.50 9.72
C GLN A 11 -11.75 5.34 8.33
N CYS A 12 -10.97 6.30 7.86
CA CYS A 12 -10.28 6.21 6.56
C CYS A 12 -9.27 5.06 6.53
N VAL A 13 -8.50 4.90 7.61
CA VAL A 13 -7.51 3.81 7.74
C VAL A 13 -8.21 2.46 7.79
N LEU A 14 -9.32 2.35 8.55
CA LEU A 14 -10.09 1.11 8.65
C LEU A 14 -10.75 0.72 7.31
N ILE A 15 -11.33 1.68 6.59
CA ILE A 15 -11.94 1.43 5.27
C ILE A 15 -10.87 0.98 4.28
N LEU A 16 -9.71 1.66 4.24
CA LEU A 16 -8.62 1.30 3.35
C LEU A 16 -8.03 -0.08 3.70
N ALA A 17 -7.89 -0.40 4.99
CA ALA A 17 -7.41 -1.70 5.44
C ALA A 17 -8.39 -2.83 5.06
N ALA A 18 -9.69 -2.62 5.23
CA ALA A 18 -10.72 -3.58 4.80
C ALA A 18 -10.68 -3.79 3.28
N PHE A 19 -10.60 -2.71 2.51
CA PHE A 19 -10.47 -2.78 1.05
C PHE A 19 -9.19 -3.51 0.62
N ALA A 20 -8.05 -3.22 1.24
CA ALA A 20 -6.78 -3.90 0.97
C ALA A 20 -6.88 -5.41 1.23
N ALA A 21 -7.49 -5.82 2.35
CA ALA A 21 -7.67 -7.22 2.68
C ALA A 21 -8.57 -7.94 1.65
N ILE A 22 -9.67 -7.32 1.25
CA ILE A 22 -10.60 -7.86 0.25
C ILE A 22 -9.89 -8.04 -1.10
N VAL A 23 -9.29 -6.97 -1.63
CA VAL A 23 -8.61 -7.03 -2.94
C VAL A 23 -7.47 -8.04 -2.93
N THR A 24 -6.68 -8.06 -1.85
CA THR A 24 -5.55 -9.00 -1.71
C THR A 24 -6.03 -10.45 -1.64
N ALA A 25 -7.08 -10.74 -0.85
CA ALA A 25 -7.63 -12.09 -0.73
C ALA A 25 -8.23 -12.59 -2.06
N LEU A 26 -9.01 -11.74 -2.74
CA LEU A 26 -9.57 -12.03 -4.05
C LEU A 26 -8.47 -12.28 -5.10
N THR A 27 -7.44 -11.44 -5.11
CA THR A 27 -6.31 -11.59 -6.02
C THR A 27 -5.50 -12.85 -5.72
N ALA A 28 -5.30 -13.18 -4.44
CA ALA A 28 -4.61 -14.39 -4.03
C ALA A 28 -5.37 -15.67 -4.44
N ALA A 29 -6.71 -15.65 -4.37
CA ALA A 29 -7.55 -16.78 -4.74
C ALA A 29 -7.67 -16.97 -6.26
N THR A 30 -7.86 -15.88 -7.01
CA THR A 30 -8.14 -15.95 -8.45
C THR A 30 -6.89 -15.86 -9.33
N ARG A 31 -5.80 -15.27 -8.82
CA ARG A 31 -4.55 -15.03 -9.57
C ARG A 31 -4.77 -14.33 -10.93
N SER A 32 -5.87 -13.58 -11.05
CA SER A 32 -6.24 -12.86 -12.28
C SER A 32 -5.93 -11.38 -12.16
N ILE A 33 -5.29 -10.83 -13.18
CA ILE A 33 -4.91 -9.41 -13.27
C ILE A 33 -6.15 -8.50 -13.35
N VAL A 34 -7.24 -8.99 -13.94
CA VAL A 34 -8.43 -8.16 -14.21
C VAL A 34 -9.13 -7.73 -12.92
N ILE A 35 -9.16 -8.59 -11.91
CA ILE A 35 -9.88 -8.37 -10.65
C ILE A 35 -9.35 -7.16 -9.87
N PRO A 36 -8.04 -7.06 -9.55
CA PRO A 36 -7.53 -5.91 -8.83
C PRO A 36 -7.65 -4.63 -9.67
N TRP A 37 -7.51 -4.69 -10.99
CA TRP A 37 -7.73 -3.54 -11.87
C TRP A 37 -9.15 -2.98 -11.76
N VAL A 38 -10.17 -3.84 -11.91
CA VAL A 38 -11.58 -3.43 -11.85
C VAL A 38 -11.93 -2.89 -10.46
N LEU A 39 -11.49 -3.57 -9.38
CA LEU A 39 -11.80 -3.15 -8.02
C LEU A 39 -11.11 -1.82 -7.65
N CYS A 40 -9.81 -1.67 -7.94
CA CYS A 40 -9.06 -0.46 -7.61
C CYS A 40 -9.50 0.75 -8.46
N ILE A 41 -9.76 0.58 -9.76
CA ILE A 41 -10.30 1.67 -10.60
C ILE A 41 -11.70 2.06 -10.12
N SER A 42 -12.59 1.09 -9.86
CA SER A 42 -13.94 1.38 -9.40
C SER A 42 -13.92 2.13 -8.07
N PHE A 43 -13.03 1.74 -7.17
CA PHE A 43 -12.84 2.42 -5.89
C PHE A 43 -12.34 3.85 -6.05
N ILE A 44 -11.45 4.13 -7.01
CA ILE A 44 -10.97 5.50 -7.28
C ILE A 44 -12.07 6.35 -7.91
N LEU A 45 -12.78 5.82 -8.92
CA LEU A 45 -13.80 6.56 -9.67
C LEU A 45 -15.06 6.84 -8.85
N LYS A 46 -15.52 5.84 -8.08
CA LYS A 46 -16.72 5.97 -7.23
C LYS A 46 -16.39 6.34 -5.79
N GLY A 47 -15.11 6.42 -5.44
CA GLY A 47 -14.65 6.71 -4.10
C GLY A 47 -15.21 8.03 -3.60
N THR A 48 -15.24 9.05 -4.46
CA THR A 48 -15.78 10.40 -4.18
C THR A 48 -17.25 10.42 -3.76
N GLU A 49 -18.05 9.42 -4.15
CA GLU A 49 -19.47 9.29 -3.80
C GLU A 49 -19.73 8.30 -2.67
N LEU A 50 -18.89 7.27 -2.54
CA LEU A 50 -19.06 6.16 -1.59
C LEU A 50 -18.39 6.39 -0.24
N LEU A 51 -17.36 7.23 -0.18
CA LEU A 51 -16.57 7.43 1.03
C LEU A 51 -17.07 8.66 1.79
N PRO A 52 -17.15 8.57 3.13
CA PRO A 52 -17.54 9.70 3.96
C PRO A 52 -16.38 10.70 4.03
N PHE A 53 -16.27 11.57 3.03
CA PHE A 53 -15.29 12.65 3.07
C PHE A 53 -15.71 13.72 4.06
N THR A 54 -14.72 14.22 4.80
CA THR A 54 -14.91 15.41 5.63
C THR A 54 -15.03 16.64 4.73
N MET A 55 -16.06 17.47 4.94
CA MET A 55 -16.36 18.68 4.13
C MET A 55 -15.39 19.85 4.35
N GLU A 56 -14.38 19.65 5.21
CA GLU A 56 -13.37 20.66 5.51
C GLU A 56 -12.23 20.56 4.49
N ASN A 57 -12.03 21.62 3.67
CA ASN A 57 -11.18 21.59 2.48
C ASN A 57 -9.79 20.95 2.70
N HIS A 58 -9.06 21.31 3.76
CA HIS A 58 -7.72 20.76 4.00
C HIS A 58 -7.75 19.27 4.37
N THR A 59 -8.78 18.83 5.08
CA THR A 59 -8.96 17.44 5.51
C THR A 59 -9.42 16.57 4.34
N PHE A 60 -10.30 17.10 3.48
CA PHE A 60 -10.77 16.47 2.24
C PHE A 60 -9.61 16.05 1.33
N TYR A 61 -8.71 16.98 0.97
CA TYR A 61 -7.61 16.66 0.05
C TYR A 61 -6.64 15.64 0.64
N ARG A 62 -6.44 15.65 1.96
CA ARG A 62 -5.60 14.66 2.63
C ARG A 62 -6.24 13.27 2.58
N GLU A 63 -7.53 13.16 2.89
CA GLU A 63 -8.28 11.91 2.83
C GLU A 63 -8.33 11.35 1.40
N PHE A 64 -8.61 12.20 0.41
CA PHE A 64 -8.61 11.83 -1.00
C PHE A 64 -7.25 11.26 -1.45
N ASN A 65 -6.15 11.96 -1.14
CA ASN A 65 -4.81 11.48 -1.49
C ASN A 65 -4.50 10.12 -0.84
N VAL A 66 -4.87 9.93 0.41
CA VAL A 66 -4.67 8.66 1.12
C VAL A 66 -5.43 7.51 0.44
N TYR A 67 -6.68 7.72 0.04
CA TYR A 67 -7.45 6.71 -0.68
C TYR A 67 -6.88 6.43 -2.07
N LEU A 68 -6.49 7.47 -2.81
CA LEU A 68 -5.93 7.35 -4.15
C LEU A 68 -4.60 6.58 -4.13
N TYR A 69 -3.63 7.06 -3.35
CA TYR A 69 -2.31 6.43 -3.25
C TYR A 69 -2.39 5.05 -2.58
N GLY A 70 -3.29 4.88 -1.61
CA GLY A 70 -3.58 3.60 -0.98
C GLY A 70 -4.09 2.57 -1.99
N ALA A 71 -5.09 2.93 -2.80
CA ALA A 71 -5.64 2.06 -3.84
C ALA A 71 -4.59 1.66 -4.89
N ILE A 72 -3.72 2.59 -5.29
CA ILE A 72 -2.63 2.32 -6.23
C ILE A 72 -1.59 1.37 -5.63
N LYS A 73 -1.23 1.53 -4.35
CA LYS A 73 -0.33 0.58 -3.65
C LYS A 73 -0.92 -0.83 -3.60
N ILE A 74 -2.20 -0.94 -3.28
CA ILE A 74 -2.92 -2.22 -3.25
C ILE A 74 -2.92 -2.86 -4.65
N LEU A 75 -3.20 -2.07 -5.69
CA LEU A 75 -3.15 -2.54 -7.08
C LEU A 75 -1.76 -3.05 -7.45
N ASN A 76 -0.69 -2.29 -7.15
CA ASN A 76 0.68 -2.69 -7.43
C ASN A 76 1.05 -4.02 -6.76
N PHE A 77 0.70 -4.19 -5.48
CA PHE A 77 0.95 -5.44 -4.78
C PHE A 77 0.15 -6.60 -5.37
N ALA A 78 -1.12 -6.36 -5.71
CA ALA A 78 -1.98 -7.36 -6.34
C ALA A 78 -1.43 -7.80 -7.71
N LEU A 79 -0.94 -6.86 -8.52
CA LEU A 79 -0.26 -7.15 -9.79
C LEU A 79 1.02 -7.94 -9.60
N TYR A 80 1.83 -7.60 -8.59
CA TYR A 80 3.01 -8.37 -8.23
C TYR A 80 2.69 -9.83 -7.89
N LEU A 81 1.61 -10.06 -7.13
CA LEU A 81 1.15 -11.40 -6.76
C LEU A 81 0.61 -12.18 -7.97
N CYS A 82 -0.05 -11.50 -8.91
CA CYS A 82 -0.50 -12.09 -10.17
C CYS A 82 0.66 -12.48 -11.11
N ASN A 83 1.71 -11.65 -11.16
CA ASN A 83 2.87 -11.90 -12.03
C ASN A 83 3.78 -13.00 -11.47
N ASN A 84 3.90 -13.08 -10.14
CA ASN A 84 4.73 -14.07 -9.45
C ASN A 84 3.89 -15.24 -8.89
N LYS A 85 3.34 -16.07 -9.79
CA LYS A 85 2.48 -17.21 -9.40
C LYS A 85 3.18 -18.24 -8.51
N GLU A 86 4.50 -18.28 -8.50
CA GLU A 86 5.26 -19.25 -7.71
C GLU A 86 5.46 -18.82 -6.25
N LYS A 87 5.34 -17.53 -5.95
CA LYS A 87 5.52 -17.01 -4.58
C LYS A 87 4.21 -17.13 -3.80
N LYS A 88 4.31 -17.66 -2.57
CA LYS A 88 3.19 -17.69 -1.63
C LYS A 88 3.04 -16.33 -0.95
N TYR A 89 1.81 -15.95 -0.66
CA TYR A 89 1.52 -14.72 0.08
C TYR A 89 2.22 -14.70 1.46
N SER A 90 2.40 -15.88 2.09
CA SER A 90 3.11 -16.07 3.36
C SER A 90 4.55 -15.58 3.38
N ASP A 91 5.19 -15.48 2.21
CA ASP A 91 6.61 -15.14 2.14
C ASP A 91 6.81 -13.63 1.94
N VAL A 92 5.76 -12.93 1.51
CA VAL A 92 5.81 -11.52 1.08
C VAL A 92 4.92 -10.62 1.95
N TRP A 93 4.14 -11.18 2.88
CA TRP A 93 3.23 -10.44 3.75
C TRP A 93 3.94 -9.39 4.63
N MET A 94 5.15 -9.69 5.10
CA MET A 94 5.90 -8.78 5.97
C MET A 94 6.39 -7.55 5.18
N ASP A 95 6.92 -7.77 3.98
CA ASP A 95 7.30 -6.70 3.06
C ASP A 95 6.08 -5.90 2.59
N HIS A 96 4.93 -6.55 2.41
CA HIS A 96 3.66 -5.90 2.10
C HIS A 96 3.23 -4.94 3.21
N LEU A 97 3.31 -5.36 4.47
CA LEU A 97 2.95 -4.54 5.62
C LEU A 97 3.88 -3.32 5.73
N VAL A 98 5.18 -3.51 5.52
CA VAL A 98 6.16 -2.42 5.49
C VAL A 98 5.89 -1.46 4.32
N TYR A 99 5.58 -1.97 3.13
CA TYR A 99 5.24 -1.17 1.94
C TYR A 99 3.99 -0.30 2.15
N MET A 100 2.96 -0.85 2.80
CA MET A 100 1.72 -0.15 3.12
C MET A 100 1.94 0.94 4.18
N THR A 101 2.79 0.67 5.18
CA THR A 101 3.06 1.58 6.31
C THR A 101 4.16 2.61 6.04
N TYR A 102 4.94 2.47 4.96
CA TYR A 102 6.04 3.38 4.66
C TYR A 102 5.52 4.80 4.32
N LEU A 103 5.72 5.71 5.28
CA LEU A 103 5.21 7.08 5.32
C LEU A 103 5.60 7.99 4.14
N PRO A 104 6.84 8.00 3.60
CA PRO A 104 7.18 8.89 2.49
C PRO A 104 6.49 8.50 1.18
N TYR A 105 5.98 7.27 1.07
CA TYR A 105 5.25 6.78 -0.11
C TYR A 105 3.73 6.87 0.05
N ALA A 106 3.23 7.44 1.15
CA ALA A 106 1.79 7.57 1.38
C ALA A 106 1.14 8.75 0.62
N MET A 107 1.93 9.71 0.14
CA MET A 107 1.40 11.01 -0.32
C MET A 107 1.99 11.56 -1.63
N THR A 108 3.08 11.02 -2.19
CA THR A 108 3.75 11.70 -3.33
C THR A 108 4.47 10.81 -4.35
N LEU A 109 4.90 9.60 -3.99
CA LEU A 109 5.69 8.72 -4.86
C LEU A 109 5.03 7.34 -5.01
N ILE A 110 4.58 7.03 -6.22
CA ILE A 110 4.10 5.69 -6.59
C ILE A 110 5.33 4.86 -6.97
N VAL A 111 5.88 4.11 -6.01
CA VAL A 111 6.98 3.16 -6.26
C VAL A 111 6.40 1.77 -6.46
N LEU A 112 6.81 1.08 -7.53
CA LEU A 112 6.44 -0.32 -7.76
C LEU A 112 6.92 -1.18 -6.59
N PHE A 113 6.11 -2.15 -6.18
CA PHE A 113 6.44 -3.04 -5.05
C PHE A 113 7.79 -3.75 -5.24
N GLU A 114 8.09 -4.21 -6.45
CA GLU A 114 9.35 -4.89 -6.78
C GLU A 114 10.57 -3.98 -6.59
N ASP A 115 10.46 -2.72 -7.02
CA ASP A 115 11.52 -1.74 -6.86
C ASP A 115 11.70 -1.36 -5.38
N PHE A 116 10.60 -1.28 -4.63
CA PHE A 116 10.64 -1.08 -3.18
C PHE A 116 11.39 -2.21 -2.47
N THR A 117 11.08 -3.47 -2.73
CA THR A 117 11.78 -4.61 -2.13
C THR A 117 13.27 -4.60 -2.51
N SER A 118 13.60 -4.28 -3.76
CA SER A 118 14.99 -4.20 -4.22
C SER A 118 15.79 -3.10 -3.49
N GLN A 119 15.18 -1.93 -3.30
CA GLN A 119 15.81 -0.81 -2.61
C GLN A 119 15.93 -1.05 -1.10
N LEU A 120 14.92 -1.67 -0.49
CA LEU A 120 14.93 -2.04 0.92
C LEU A 120 16.06 -3.03 1.19
N GLN A 121 16.16 -4.08 0.36
CA GLN A 121 17.20 -5.09 0.49
C GLN A 121 18.60 -4.49 0.28
N ARG A 122 18.80 -3.63 -0.72
CA ARG A 122 20.08 -2.91 -0.90
C ARG A 122 20.48 -2.08 0.33
N ARG A 123 19.52 -1.40 0.98
CA ARG A 123 19.78 -0.60 2.18
C ARG A 123 20.11 -1.47 3.39
N LEU A 124 19.38 -2.57 3.60
CA LEU A 124 19.67 -3.54 4.65
C LEU A 124 21.05 -4.19 4.46
N THR A 125 21.40 -4.58 3.24
CA THR A 125 22.73 -5.14 2.94
C THR A 125 23.83 -4.12 3.20
N ARG A 126 23.68 -2.86 2.73
CA ARG A 126 24.66 -1.78 3.02
C ARG A 126 24.83 -1.51 4.51
N ALA A 127 23.73 -1.41 5.25
CA ALA A 127 23.78 -1.19 6.69
C ALA A 127 24.50 -2.33 7.43
N THR A 128 24.43 -3.56 6.90
CA THR A 128 25.14 -4.71 7.44
C THR A 128 26.63 -4.63 7.13
N THR A 129 27.01 -4.23 5.90
CA THR A 129 28.41 -4.06 5.51
C THR A 129 29.11 -2.95 6.29
N ASP A 130 28.47 -1.79 6.46
CA ASP A 130 29.01 -0.67 7.24
C ASP A 130 29.19 -1.03 8.74
N CYS A 131 28.40 -1.98 9.25
CA CYS A 131 28.52 -2.44 10.63
C CYS A 131 29.62 -3.49 10.84
N ILE A 132 30.08 -4.16 9.78
CA ILE A 132 31.19 -5.11 9.82
C ILE A 132 32.55 -4.39 9.74
N ASP A 133 32.60 -3.25 9.03
CA ASP A 133 33.83 -2.45 8.85
C ASP A 133 34.22 -1.63 10.11
N LEU A 134 33.39 -1.65 11.15
CA LEU A 134 33.63 -0.96 12.43
C LEU A 134 34.18 -1.88 13.54
N ARG A 135 34.59 -3.11 13.22
CA ARG A 135 35.14 -4.08 14.18
C ARG A 135 36.62 -4.37 13.98
#